data_AF-A0A953X4E3-F1
#
_entry.id   AF-A0A953X4E3-F1
#
_cell.length_a   1.000
_cell.length_b   1.000
_cell.length_c   1.000
_cell.angle_alpha   90.00
_cell.angle_beta   90.00
_cell.angle_gamma   90.00
#
_symmetry.space_group_name_H-M   'P 1'
#
loop_
_entity.id
_entity.type
_entity.pdbx_description
1 polymer ?
#
loop_
_entity_poly.entity_id
_entity_poly.type
_entity_poly.pdbx_seq_one_letter_code
_entity_poly.pdbx_strand_id
1 'polypeptide(L)'
;MRLLDQLDDTAETSESMFRRVLAKEDARRIRALCDLAAQTPSIADYLKNGLYIGWTRDDMRTWELKDQLTSLMEAIYAFQRSEGVDKDAIEGRIDDAWTAFNQHRMKILVHCL
;
A
#
# COMPACT_ATOMS: atom_id res chain seq x y z
N MET A 1 -7.63 -6.43 -7.42
CA MET A 1 -7.55 -5.65 -6.18
C MET A 1 -7.89 -4.23 -6.57
N ARG A 2 -9.05 -3.73 -6.14
CA ARG A 2 -9.63 -2.48 -6.63
C ARG A 2 -8.68 -1.28 -6.45
N LEU A 3 -7.91 -1.27 -5.37
CA LEU A 3 -6.91 -0.25 -5.09
C LEU A 3 -5.88 -0.10 -6.22
N LEU A 4 -5.41 -1.20 -6.82
CA LEU A 4 -4.44 -1.12 -7.91
C LEU A 4 -5.06 -0.48 -9.16
N ASP A 5 -6.29 -0.86 -9.49
CA ASP A 5 -7.02 -0.30 -10.62
C ASP A 5 -7.21 1.22 -10.44
N GLN A 6 -7.58 1.66 -9.23
CA GLN A 6 -7.71 3.09 -8.91
C GLN A 6 -6.38 3.87 -9.03
N LEU A 7 -5.27 3.27 -8.62
CA LEU A 7 -3.95 3.89 -8.71
C LEU A 7 -3.48 3.98 -10.16
N ASP A 8 -3.72 2.95 -10.97
CA ASP A 8 -3.41 2.96 -12.40
C ASP A 8 -4.27 3.99 -13.14
N ASP A 9 -5.58 4.03 -12.87
CA ASP A 9 -6.49 5.03 -13.43
C ASP A 9 -6.03 6.45 -13.08
N THR A 10 -5.61 6.68 -11.82
CA THR A 10 -5.08 7.99 -11.38
C THR A 10 -3.78 8.35 -12.11
N ALA A 11 -2.90 7.37 -12.34
CA ALA A 11 -1.63 7.56 -13.04
C ALA A 11 -1.81 7.95 -14.51
N GLU A 12 -2.89 7.47 -15.14
CA GLU A 12 -3.21 7.73 -16.54
C GLU A 12 -3.99 9.02 -16.73
N THR A 13 -4.97 9.29 -15.87
CA THR A 13 -5.97 10.35 -16.08
C THR A 13 -5.70 11.66 -15.36
N SER A 14 -4.85 11.67 -14.32
CA SER A 14 -4.64 12.89 -13.52
C SER A 14 -3.91 13.98 -14.29
N GLU A 15 -4.43 15.21 -14.30
CA GLU A 15 -3.75 16.36 -14.92
C GLU A 15 -2.50 16.82 -14.15
N SER A 16 -2.38 16.45 -12.88
CA SER A 16 -1.23 16.79 -12.05
C SER A 16 -0.09 15.79 -12.25
N MET A 17 1.03 16.24 -12.83
CA MET A 17 2.23 15.41 -13.00
C MET A 17 2.68 14.77 -11.67
N PHE A 18 2.62 15.52 -10.57
CA PHE A 18 2.95 15.01 -9.24
C PHE A 18 2.05 13.84 -8.84
N ARG A 19 0.73 14.00 -8.94
CA ARG A 19 -0.23 12.92 -8.60
C ARG A 19 -0.04 11.69 -9.47
N ARG A 20 0.23 11.88 -10.76
CA ARG A 20 0.52 10.76 -11.67
C ARG A 20 1.75 9.96 -11.26
N VAL A 21 2.86 10.65 -10.99
CA VAL A 21 4.12 9.99 -10.60
C VAL A 21 3.93 9.27 -9.27
N LEU A 22 3.32 9.93 -8.28
CA LEU A 22 3.06 9.32 -6.98
C LEU A 22 2.18 8.07 -7.10
N ALA A 23 1.10 8.13 -7.87
CA ALA A 23 0.21 7.00 -8.10
C ALA A 23 0.93 5.82 -8.77
N LYS A 24 1.80 6.07 -9.75
CA LYS A 24 2.64 5.03 -10.38
C LYS A 24 3.57 4.36 -9.38
N GLU A 25 4.23 5.16 -8.55
CA GLU A 25 5.12 4.61 -7.53
C GLU A 25 4.36 3.78 -6.49
N ASP A 26 3.19 4.24 -6.06
CA ASP A 26 2.35 3.54 -5.11
C ASP A 26 1.82 2.23 -5.70
N ALA A 27 1.33 2.24 -6.94
CA ALA A 27 0.91 1.03 -7.63
C ALA A 27 2.07 0.02 -7.73
N ARG A 28 3.30 0.48 -8.00
CA ARG A 28 4.50 -0.37 -8.01
C ARG A 28 4.79 -0.98 -6.64
N ARG A 29 4.72 -0.20 -5.55
CA ARG A 29 4.95 -0.68 -4.17
C ARG A 29 3.88 -1.69 -3.74
N ILE A 30 2.62 -1.42 -4.06
CA ILE A 30 1.49 -2.30 -3.76
C ILE A 30 1.60 -3.63 -4.51
N ARG A 31 2.01 -3.61 -5.80
CA ARG A 31 2.31 -4.84 -6.54
C ARG A 31 3.45 -5.63 -5.90
N ALA A 32 4.53 -4.96 -5.49
CA ALA A 32 5.62 -5.62 -4.78
C ALA A 32 5.18 -6.27 -3.46
N LEU A 33 4.26 -5.66 -2.71
CA LEU A 33 3.64 -6.28 -1.53
C LEU A 33 2.82 -7.52 -1.91
N CYS A 34 2.05 -7.47 -2.99
CA CYS A 34 1.28 -8.60 -3.47
C CYS A 34 2.19 -9.78 -3.86
N ASP A 35 3.26 -9.51 -4.61
CA ASP A 35 4.25 -10.51 -5.00
C ASP A 35 4.94 -11.12 -3.77
N LEU A 36 5.27 -10.29 -2.78
CA LEU A 36 5.88 -10.73 -1.52
C LEU A 36 4.91 -11.62 -0.71
N ALA A 37 3.63 -11.26 -0.63
CA ALA A 37 2.60 -12.03 0.07
C ALA A 37 2.38 -13.42 -0.56
N ALA A 38 2.42 -13.50 -1.89
CA ALA A 38 2.34 -14.77 -2.62
C ALA A 38 3.54 -15.69 -2.31
N GLN A 39 4.74 -15.12 -2.20
CA GLN A 39 5.98 -15.85 -1.98
C GLN A 39 6.25 -16.21 -0.50
N THR A 40 5.59 -15.53 0.44
CA THR A 40 5.90 -15.65 1.87
C THR A 40 4.72 -16.26 2.63
N PRO A 41 4.78 -17.53 3.10
CA PRO A 41 3.71 -18.18 3.88
C PRO A 41 3.50 -17.62 5.29
N SER A 42 4.52 -16.97 5.83
CA SER A 42 4.54 -16.42 7.17
C SER A 42 4.13 -14.95 7.13
N ILE A 43 3.03 -14.60 7.81
CA ILE A 43 2.60 -13.20 7.94
C ILE A 43 3.67 -12.37 8.66
N ALA A 44 4.37 -12.94 9.64
CA ALA A 44 5.42 -12.24 10.37
C ALA A 44 6.61 -11.86 9.46
N ASP A 45 7.04 -12.78 8.59
CA ASP A 45 8.12 -12.52 7.64
C ASP A 45 7.68 -11.56 6.54
N TYR A 46 6.43 -11.67 6.07
CA TYR A 46 5.84 -10.73 5.13
C TYR A 46 5.81 -9.30 5.70
N LEU A 47 5.33 -9.14 6.94
CA LEU A 47 5.28 -7.85 7.62
C LEU A 47 6.69 -7.25 7.79
N LYS A 48 7.64 -8.08 8.23
CA LYS A 48 9.04 -7.65 8.36
C LYS A 48 9.63 -7.20 7.02
N ASN A 49 9.49 -8.03 5.99
CA ASN A 49 10.12 -7.79 4.69
C ASN A 49 9.45 -6.64 3.92
N GLY A 50 8.13 -6.48 4.03
CA GLY A 50 7.42 -5.44 3.30
C GLY A 50 7.64 -4.02 3.84
N LEU A 51 8.13 -3.86 5.08
CA LEU A 51 8.61 -2.58 5.58
C LEU A 51 9.82 -2.05 4.77
N TYR A 52 10.62 -2.94 4.17
CA TYR A 52 11.79 -2.58 3.38
C TYR A 52 11.48 -2.26 1.90
N ILE A 53 10.20 -2.26 1.49
CA ILE A 53 9.79 -1.88 0.12
C ILE A 53 9.99 -0.38 -0.13
N GLY A 54 10.08 0.43 0.93
CA GLY A 54 10.38 1.86 0.86
C GLY A 54 9.16 2.73 0.55
N TRP A 55 8.60 3.37 1.57
CA TRP A 55 7.37 4.18 1.46
C TRP A 55 7.58 5.69 1.58
N THR A 56 8.76 6.11 1.99
CA THR A 56 9.21 7.51 2.02
C THR A 56 10.47 7.68 1.19
N ARG A 57 10.81 8.93 0.82
CA ARG A 57 12.10 9.24 0.18
C ARG A 57 13.26 8.71 1.04
N ASP A 58 14.16 7.96 0.41
CA ASP A 58 15.30 7.28 1.04
C ASP A 58 14.93 6.37 2.24
N ASP A 59 13.66 5.96 2.34
CA ASP A 59 13.11 5.07 3.39
C ASP A 59 13.31 5.56 4.84
N MET A 60 13.69 6.82 5.04
CA MET A 60 14.14 7.33 6.34
C MET A 60 13.03 7.44 7.40
N ARG A 61 11.75 7.45 6.99
CA ARG A 61 10.60 7.74 7.86
C ARG A 61 9.50 6.70 7.77
N THR A 62 9.75 5.56 7.10
CA THR A 62 8.77 4.47 7.03
C THR A 62 8.40 3.94 8.41
N TRP A 63 9.28 4.07 9.41
CA TRP A 63 8.97 3.72 10.80
C TRP A 63 7.84 4.59 11.40
N GLU A 64 7.67 5.84 10.96
CA GLU A 64 6.57 6.73 11.41
C GLU A 64 5.23 6.38 10.76
N LEU A 65 5.28 5.61 9.66
CA LEU A 65 4.12 5.09 8.95
C LEU A 65 3.79 3.65 9.36
N LYS A 66 4.62 3.04 10.22
CA LYS A 66 4.63 1.61 10.45
C LYS A 66 3.26 1.08 10.85
N ASP A 67 2.56 1.75 11.74
CA ASP A 67 1.28 1.25 12.27
C ASP A 67 0.22 1.18 11.16
N GLN A 68 0.02 2.28 10.43
CA GLN A 68 -0.95 2.33 9.32
C GLN A 68 -0.52 1.45 8.15
N LEU A 69 0.78 1.40 7.87
CA LEU A 69 1.35 0.52 6.84
C LEU A 69 1.15 -0.95 7.19
N THR A 70 1.32 -1.33 8.46
CA THR A 70 1.10 -2.70 8.93
C THR A 70 -0.35 -3.12 8.69
N SER A 71 -1.32 -2.27 9.04
CA SER A 71 -2.74 -2.57 8.79
C SER A 71 -3.05 -2.75 7.30
N LEU A 72 -2.47 -1.92 6.43
CA LEU A 72 -2.61 -2.07 4.98
C LEU A 72 -1.98 -3.38 4.50
N MET A 73 -0.77 -3.69 4.98
CA MET A 73 -0.06 -4.91 4.64
C MET A 73 -0.84 -6.16 5.05
N GLU A 74 -1.40 -6.20 6.26
CA GLU A 74 -2.24 -7.30 6.75
C GLU A 74 -3.48 -7.52 5.85
N ALA A 75 -4.13 -6.45 5.43
CA ALA A 75 -5.29 -6.53 4.54
C ALA A 75 -4.90 -7.08 3.16
N ILE A 76 -3.78 -6.62 2.59
CA ILE A 76 -3.24 -7.13 1.32
C ILE A 76 -2.85 -8.61 1.45
N TYR A 77 -2.22 -9.00 2.57
CA TYR A 77 -1.84 -10.39 2.82
C TYR A 77 -3.06 -11.30 2.89
N ALA A 78 -4.09 -10.90 3.63
CA ALA A 78 -5.35 -11.62 3.71
C ALA A 78 -6.01 -11.74 2.33
N PHE A 79 -6.00 -10.67 1.53
CA PHE A 79 -6.55 -10.69 0.18
C PHE A 79 -5.87 -11.73 -0.70
N GLN A 80 -4.53 -11.72 -0.71
CA GLN A 80 -3.72 -12.65 -1.52
C GLN A 80 -3.87 -14.12 -1.08
N ARG A 81 -4.20 -14.36 0.19
CA ARG A 81 -4.38 -15.71 0.75
C ARG A 81 -5.82 -16.22 0.68
N SER A 82 -6.79 -15.36 0.37
CA SER A 82 -8.21 -15.71 0.37
C SER A 82 -8.65 -16.43 -0.92
N GLU A 83 -9.36 -17.55 -0.77
CA GLU A 83 -9.96 -18.32 -1.87
C GLU A 83 -11.42 -17.90 -2.12
N GLY A 84 -11.62 -16.63 -2.50
CA GLY A 84 -12.82 -16.14 -3.19
C GLY A 84 -14.03 -15.75 -2.35
N VAL A 85 -14.33 -16.43 -1.24
CA VAL A 85 -15.58 -16.19 -0.47
C VAL A 85 -15.57 -14.86 0.31
N ASP A 86 -14.39 -14.37 0.70
CA ASP A 86 -14.25 -13.17 1.54
C ASP A 86 -13.60 -11.96 0.84
N LYS A 87 -13.38 -12.04 -0.48
CA LYS A 87 -12.60 -11.01 -1.20
C LYS A 87 -13.22 -9.62 -1.13
N ASP A 88 -14.54 -9.50 -1.24
CA ASP A 88 -15.21 -8.20 -1.20
C ASP A 88 -15.09 -7.51 0.18
N ALA A 89 -15.21 -8.28 1.26
CA ALA A 89 -15.02 -7.75 2.61
C ALA A 89 -13.56 -7.33 2.85
N ILE A 90 -12.60 -8.08 2.30
CA ILE A 90 -11.18 -7.74 2.39
C ILE A 90 -10.84 -6.52 1.52
N GLU A 91 -11.43 -6.37 0.34
CA GLU A 91 -11.28 -5.17 -0.51
C GLU A 91 -11.72 -3.92 0.26
N GLY A 92 -12.85 -3.96 0.98
CA GLY A 92 -13.25 -2.85 1.85
C GLY A 92 -12.22 -2.52 2.93
N ARG A 93 -11.60 -3.52 3.54
CA ARG A 93 -10.52 -3.33 4.53
C ARG A 93 -9.25 -2.75 3.90
N ILE A 94 -8.94 -3.10 2.65
CA ILE A 94 -7.83 -2.52 1.90
C ILE A 94 -8.11 -1.03 1.63
N ASP A 95 -9.32 -0.68 1.19
CA ASP A 95 -9.71 0.70 0.90
C ASP A 95 -9.62 1.59 2.17
N ASP A 96 -10.10 1.09 3.31
CA ASP A 96 -10.02 1.79 4.60
C ASP A 96 -8.56 1.96 5.07
N ALA A 97 -7.77 0.88 5.02
CA ALA A 97 -6.37 0.90 5.45
C ALA A 97 -5.51 1.79 4.54
N TRP A 98 -5.75 1.77 3.22
CA TRP A 98 -5.09 2.65 2.26
C TRP A 98 -5.40 4.11 2.53
N THR A 99 -6.67 4.42 2.79
CA THR A 99 -7.10 5.79 3.11
C THR A 99 -6.41 6.31 4.36
N ALA A 100 -6.37 5.52 5.43
CA ALA A 100 -5.70 5.87 6.68
C ALA A 100 -4.18 6.06 6.48
N PHE A 101 -3.53 5.13 5.78
CA PHE A 101 -2.11 5.20 5.45
C PHE A 101 -1.78 6.45 4.63
N ASN A 102 -2.51 6.69 3.54
CA ASN A 102 -2.22 7.79 2.63
C ASN A 102 -2.46 9.15 3.31
N GLN A 103 -3.51 9.29 4.12
CA GLN A 103 -3.74 10.51 4.91
C GLN A 103 -2.61 10.78 5.89
N HIS A 104 -2.16 9.76 6.62
CA HIS A 104 -1.06 9.90 7.57
C HIS A 104 0.26 10.22 6.86
N ARG A 105 0.54 9.55 5.75
CA ARG A 105 1.70 9.83 4.89
C ARG A 105 1.69 11.26 4.36
N MET A 106 0.56 11.76 3.87
CA MET A 106 0.47 13.14 3.40
C MET A 106 0.70 14.14 4.53
N LYS A 107 0.20 13.91 5.75
CA LYS A 107 0.52 14.77 6.91
C LYS A 107 2.02 14.80 7.17
N ILE A 108 2.67 13.65 7.19
CA ILE A 108 4.11 13.51 7.41
C ILE A 108 4.93 14.21 6.31
N LEU A 109 4.51 14.12 5.05
CA LEU A 109 5.17 14.76 3.92
C LEU A 109 4.92 16.28 3.84
N VAL A 110 3.72 16.76 4.18
CA VAL A 110 3.35 18.18 4.15
C VAL A 110 4.07 18.98 5.24
N HIS A 111 4.32 18.40 6.41
CA HIS A 111 5.13 19.04 7.45
C HIS A 111 6.64 19.14 7.10
N CYS A 112 7.05 18.74 5.90
CA CYS A 112 8.43 18.79 5.42
C CYS A 112 8.61 19.55 4.10
N LEU A 113 7.56 20.22 3.62
CA LEU A 113 7.61 21.20 2.52
C LEU A 113 7.72 22.62 3.10
#